data_AF-A0A3D1IQ30-F1
#
_entry.id   AF-A0A3D1IQ30-F1
#
_cell.length_a   1.000
_cell.length_b   1.000
_cell.length_c   1.000
_cell.angle_alpha   90.00
_cell.angle_beta   90.00
_cell.angle_gamma   90.00
#
_symmetry.space_group_name_H-M   'P 1'
#
loop_
_entity.id
_entity.type
_entity.pdbx_description
1 polymer ?
#
loop_
_entity_poly.entity_id
_entity_poly.type
_entity_poly.pdbx_seq_one_letter_code
_entity_poly.pdbx_strand_id
1 'polypeptide(L)'
;MQITINRNGENYGPYSLEQVREMLDSGQAQPTDMGNVEGKSEWVPLSELSKNLSEAEEKPPVIGSQDSDTYTPTGEHEHEFRIECKPDFSYLTVQVPANQTLKVEASAMATMSTNMVMKTKMKGGLSRFLGGESLFINEFSAQGGSAEIGIAPGSPGDMDHVHLSGADEIFLQSSAYVASGMQVNVDSKWQGFKGFFSGEGLFLLRCTGHGDLWFNTYGAMIEIPVDGNYVVDTSHVVAFTGGLQYSVESVGGLKSLFLSGEGLVCRFAGQGKVWIQTRHPMAFANWTYPFRPESNN
;
A
#
# COMPACT_ATOMS: atom_id res chain seq x y z
N MET A 1 -12.95 17.61 -20.32
CA MET A 1 -13.76 17.32 -21.53
C MET A 1 -14.70 18.49 -21.76
N GLN A 2 -14.75 19.06 -22.97
CA GLN A 2 -15.60 20.22 -23.28
C GLN A 2 -16.76 19.80 -24.20
N ILE A 3 -17.97 20.26 -23.88
CA ILE A 3 -19.23 19.87 -24.53
C ILE A 3 -19.90 21.12 -25.10
N THR A 4 -20.30 21.07 -26.36
CA THR A 4 -21.18 22.07 -26.98
C THR A 4 -22.60 21.54 -27.03
N ILE A 5 -23.58 22.34 -26.62
CA ILE A 5 -25.01 22.00 -26.64
C ILE A 5 -25.68 22.76 -27.79
N ASN A 6 -26.40 22.06 -28.66
CA ASN A 6 -27.29 22.67 -29.65
C ASN A 6 -28.72 22.66 -29.11
N ARG A 7 -29.33 23.85 -29.03
CA ARG A 7 -30.73 24.05 -28.68
C ARG A 7 -31.39 24.95 -29.70
N ASN A 8 -32.50 24.50 -30.27
CA ASN A 8 -33.28 25.27 -31.25
C ASN A 8 -32.44 25.79 -32.44
N GLY A 9 -31.37 25.07 -32.82
CA GLY A 9 -30.47 25.47 -33.92
C GLY A 9 -29.32 26.40 -33.52
N GLU A 10 -29.25 26.83 -32.26
CA GLU A 10 -28.13 27.63 -31.74
C GLU A 10 -27.19 26.77 -30.88
N ASN A 11 -25.89 27.02 -31.01
CA ASN A 11 -24.85 26.33 -30.27
C ASN A 11 -24.43 27.15 -29.05
N TYR A 12 -24.39 26.50 -27.89
CA TYR A 12 -24.03 27.05 -26.59
C TYR A 12 -22.88 26.25 -25.99
N GLY A 13 -21.95 26.92 -25.32
CA GLY A 13 -20.78 26.31 -24.68
C GLY A 13 -19.47 27.02 -25.02
N PRO A 14 -18.32 26.38 -24.79
CA PRO A 14 -18.17 25.01 -24.25
C PRO A 14 -18.51 24.90 -22.75
N TYR A 15 -19.04 23.75 -22.35
CA TYR A 15 -19.38 23.40 -20.97
C TYR A 15 -18.61 22.16 -20.47
N SER A 16 -18.36 22.07 -19.16
CA SER A 16 -17.91 20.83 -18.53
C SER A 16 -19.08 19.84 -18.37
N LEU A 17 -18.79 18.55 -18.17
CA LEU A 17 -19.82 17.53 -17.91
C LEU A 17 -20.68 17.86 -16.68
N GLU A 18 -20.06 18.42 -15.64
CA GLU A 18 -20.75 18.87 -14.42
C GLU A 18 -21.74 19.99 -14.70
N GLN A 19 -21.32 21.01 -15.48
CA GLN A 19 -22.21 22.09 -15.90
C GLN A 19 -23.39 21.58 -16.74
N VAL A 20 -23.16 20.60 -17.63
CA VAL A 20 -24.25 19.98 -18.41
C VAL A 20 -25.23 19.23 -17.51
N ARG A 21 -24.74 18.50 -16.48
CA ARG A 21 -25.58 17.82 -15.49
C ARG A 21 -26.43 18.83 -14.70
N GLU A 22 -25.81 19.89 -14.18
CA GLU A 22 -26.52 20.97 -13.48
C GLU A 22 -27.57 21.66 -14.35
N MET A 23 -27.29 21.86 -15.65
CA MET A 23 -28.25 22.44 -16.58
C MET A 23 -29.46 21.51 -16.81
N LEU A 24 -29.26 20.20 -16.88
CA LEU A 24 -30.36 19.24 -16.98
C LEU A 24 -31.19 19.22 -15.69
N ASP A 25 -30.55 19.22 -14.52
CA ASP A 25 -31.21 19.17 -13.22
C ASP A 25 -32.00 20.45 -12.90
N SER A 26 -31.45 21.60 -13.30
CA SER A 26 -32.12 22.91 -13.16
C SER A 26 -33.17 23.19 -14.24
N GLY A 27 -33.34 22.29 -15.21
CA GLY A 27 -34.23 22.48 -16.37
C GLY A 27 -33.75 23.55 -17.36
N GLN A 28 -32.54 24.07 -17.18
CA GLN A 28 -31.88 24.97 -18.12
C GLN A 28 -31.45 24.26 -19.40
N ALA A 29 -31.45 22.91 -19.44
CA ALA A 29 -31.31 22.09 -20.63
C ALA A 29 -32.31 20.94 -20.64
N GLN A 30 -32.70 20.52 -21.84
CA GLN A 30 -33.62 19.41 -22.03
C GLN A 30 -32.82 18.13 -22.33
N PRO A 31 -33.29 16.95 -21.86
CA PRO A 31 -32.64 15.67 -22.17
C PRO A 31 -32.56 15.35 -23.68
N THR A 32 -33.40 16.00 -24.49
CA THR A 32 -33.46 15.91 -25.95
C THR A 32 -32.60 16.95 -26.67
N ASP A 33 -32.02 17.92 -25.95
CA ASP A 33 -31.02 18.83 -26.55
C ASP A 33 -29.83 18.00 -27.05
N MET A 34 -29.17 18.45 -28.12
CA MET A 34 -28.08 17.69 -28.72
C MET A 34 -26.75 18.16 -28.16
N GLY A 35 -25.91 17.26 -27.67
CA GLY A 35 -24.56 17.55 -27.22
C GLY A 35 -23.51 16.98 -28.17
N ASN A 36 -22.43 17.74 -28.38
CA ASN A 36 -21.23 17.27 -29.07
C ASN A 36 -20.02 17.43 -28.16
N VAL A 37 -19.26 16.35 -28.02
CA VAL A 37 -17.99 16.35 -27.28
C VAL A 37 -16.89 16.80 -28.24
N GLU A 38 -16.10 17.78 -27.81
CA GLU A 38 -14.96 18.28 -28.59
C GLU A 38 -14.08 17.12 -29.10
N GLY A 39 -13.89 17.04 -30.42
CA GLY A 39 -13.14 15.99 -31.09
C GLY A 39 -13.98 14.80 -31.61
N LYS A 40 -15.29 14.74 -31.32
CA LYS A 40 -16.22 13.77 -31.93
C LYS A 40 -17.03 14.43 -33.06
N SER A 41 -17.28 13.68 -34.13
CA SER A 41 -18.07 14.16 -35.28
C SER A 41 -19.59 14.07 -35.07
N GLU A 42 -20.03 13.31 -34.07
CA GLU A 42 -21.45 13.00 -33.85
C GLU A 42 -22.06 13.88 -32.76
N TRP A 43 -23.28 14.33 -33.01
CA TRP A 43 -24.14 14.98 -32.02
C TRP A 43 -25.09 13.92 -31.48
N VAL A 44 -25.20 13.79 -30.17
CA VAL A 44 -26.10 12.84 -29.51
C VAL A 44 -26.97 13.56 -28.48
N PRO A 45 -28.19 13.07 -28.17
CA PRO A 45 -29.02 13.67 -27.13
C PRO A 45 -28.30 13.75 -25.78
N LEU A 46 -28.51 14.80 -25.00
CA LEU A 46 -27.88 14.98 -23.69
C LEU A 46 -28.21 13.82 -22.70
N SER A 47 -29.39 13.22 -22.84
CA SER A 47 -29.78 12.00 -22.10
C SER A 47 -28.92 10.78 -22.43
N GLU A 48 -28.43 10.68 -23.65
CA GLU A 48 -27.56 9.60 -24.11
C GLU A 48 -26.10 9.92 -23.79
N LEU A 49 -25.70 11.18 -23.96
CA LEU A 49 -24.37 11.68 -23.64
C LEU A 49 -24.06 11.53 -22.14
N SER A 50 -25.01 11.82 -21.27
CA SER A 50 -24.89 11.63 -19.82
C SER A 50 -24.77 10.15 -19.41
N LYS A 51 -25.52 9.25 -20.06
CA LYS A 51 -25.44 7.80 -19.83
C LYS A 51 -24.12 7.20 -20.32
N ASN A 52 -23.75 7.46 -21.57
CA ASN A 52 -22.54 6.92 -22.19
C ASN A 52 -21.26 7.42 -21.49
N LEU A 53 -21.30 8.62 -20.90
CA LEU A 53 -20.18 9.16 -20.11
C LEU A 53 -20.19 8.68 -18.66
N SER A 54 -21.35 8.31 -18.10
CA SER A 54 -21.40 7.62 -16.80
C SER A 54 -20.84 6.19 -16.88
N GLU A 55 -21.01 5.51 -18.02
CA GLU A 55 -20.41 4.19 -18.29
C GLU A 55 -18.91 4.28 -18.61
N ALA A 56 -18.44 5.38 -19.20
CA ALA A 56 -17.01 5.63 -19.40
C ALA A 56 -16.26 6.06 -18.12
N GLU A 57 -16.99 6.49 -17.08
CA GLU A 57 -16.51 6.78 -15.72
C GLU A 57 -16.65 5.57 -14.77
N GLU A 58 -16.84 4.35 -15.27
CA GLU A 58 -16.89 3.16 -14.42
C GLU A 58 -15.59 3.07 -13.58
N LYS A 59 -15.73 3.41 -12.29
CA LYS A 59 -14.78 3.03 -11.25
C LYS A 59 -14.47 1.54 -11.44
N PRO A 60 -13.22 1.10 -11.23
CA PRO A 60 -12.88 -0.31 -11.33
C PRO A 60 -13.90 -1.15 -10.56
N PRO A 61 -14.27 -2.34 -11.06
CA PRO A 61 -15.23 -3.18 -10.37
C PRO A 61 -14.77 -3.34 -8.92
N VAL A 62 -15.58 -2.84 -7.99
CA VAL A 62 -15.36 -3.04 -6.56
C VAL A 62 -15.42 -4.54 -6.36
N ILE A 63 -14.26 -5.16 -6.15
CA ILE A 63 -14.19 -6.55 -5.74
C ILE A 63 -14.87 -6.56 -4.37
N GLY A 64 -16.06 -7.12 -4.30
CA GLY A 64 -16.81 -7.24 -3.06
C GLY A 64 -16.46 -8.57 -2.41
N SER A 65 -15.61 -8.54 -1.38
CA SER A 65 -15.55 -9.62 -0.40
C SER A 65 -16.40 -9.24 0.83
N GLN A 66 -17.25 -10.17 1.29
CA GLN A 66 -18.21 -9.94 2.38
C GLN A 66 -17.60 -9.88 3.79
N ASP A 67 -16.29 -10.01 3.90
CA ASP A 67 -15.52 -9.85 5.15
C ASP A 67 -14.46 -8.76 4.95
N SER A 68 -14.89 -7.57 4.53
CA SER A 68 -14.01 -6.41 4.49
C SER A 68 -14.09 -5.67 5.82
N ASP A 69 -12.96 -5.51 6.50
CA ASP A 69 -12.80 -4.39 7.42
C ASP A 69 -12.82 -3.13 6.56
N THR A 70 -14.03 -2.66 6.23
CA THR A 70 -14.25 -1.45 5.46
C THR A 70 -13.98 -0.28 6.41
N TYR A 71 -12.78 0.26 6.36
CA TYR A 71 -12.45 1.43 7.14
C TYR A 71 -13.19 2.64 6.54
N THR A 72 -14.23 3.10 7.24
CA THR A 72 -14.94 4.34 6.87
C THR A 72 -14.09 5.53 7.31
N PRO A 73 -13.77 6.51 6.45
CA PRO A 73 -12.93 7.65 6.82
C PRO A 73 -13.51 8.38 8.03
N THR A 74 -12.84 8.26 9.17
CA THR A 74 -13.18 8.98 10.42
C THR A 74 -12.72 10.44 10.40
N GLY A 75 -12.07 10.87 9.32
CA GLY A 75 -11.36 12.14 9.24
C GLY A 75 -9.91 12.07 9.76
N GLU A 76 -9.50 10.94 10.35
CA GLU A 76 -8.12 10.72 10.79
C GLU A 76 -7.21 10.21 9.66
N HIS A 77 -7.76 9.72 8.55
CA HIS A 77 -6.99 9.06 7.48
C HIS A 77 -6.77 9.98 6.29
N GLU A 78 -5.60 9.85 5.65
CA GLU A 78 -5.27 10.58 4.42
C GLU A 78 -6.02 9.97 3.22
N HIS A 79 -6.21 8.65 3.24
CA HIS A 79 -6.83 7.89 2.16
C HIS A 79 -7.98 7.01 2.67
N GLU A 80 -9.03 6.84 1.85
CA GLU A 80 -10.03 5.78 2.06
C GLU A 80 -9.46 4.45 1.54
N PHE A 81 -9.56 3.38 2.32
CA PHE A 81 -9.01 2.08 1.93
C PHE A 81 -9.81 0.90 2.51
N ARG A 82 -9.62 -0.27 1.88
CA ARG A 82 -10.15 -1.57 2.35
C ARG A 82 -9.03 -2.61 2.30
N ILE A 83 -8.94 -3.43 3.34
CA ILE A 83 -8.11 -4.63 3.34
C ILE A 83 -9.05 -5.84 3.26
N GLU A 84 -8.87 -6.64 2.24
CA GLU A 84 -9.68 -7.81 1.92
C GLU A 84 -8.85 -9.08 2.07
N CYS A 85 -9.51 -10.24 2.16
CA CYS A 85 -8.85 -11.56 2.18
C CYS A 85 -7.92 -11.80 3.38
N LYS A 86 -8.10 -11.08 4.49
CA LYS A 86 -7.44 -11.39 5.77
C LYS A 86 -7.98 -12.71 6.34
N PRO A 87 -7.15 -13.54 7.02
CA PRO A 87 -5.70 -13.40 7.19
C PRO A 87 -4.88 -14.14 6.12
N ASP A 88 -5.52 -14.73 5.10
CA ASP A 88 -4.89 -15.72 4.23
C ASP A 88 -3.92 -15.09 3.21
N PHE A 89 -4.43 -14.19 2.37
CA PHE A 89 -3.68 -13.52 1.29
C PHE A 89 -4.25 -12.13 1.10
N SER A 90 -3.89 -11.25 2.02
CA SER A 90 -4.44 -9.89 2.11
C SER A 90 -4.29 -9.09 0.80
N TYR A 91 -5.34 -8.34 0.47
CA TYR A 91 -5.40 -7.46 -0.69
C TYR A 91 -5.83 -6.07 -0.24
N LEU A 92 -5.04 -5.05 -0.56
CA LEU A 92 -5.32 -3.66 -0.19
C LEU A 92 -5.87 -2.90 -1.37
N THR A 93 -7.02 -2.27 -1.22
CA THR A 93 -7.50 -1.26 -2.18
C THR A 93 -7.51 0.12 -1.55
N VAL A 94 -6.90 1.10 -2.22
CA VAL A 94 -6.80 2.48 -1.75
C VAL A 94 -7.44 3.43 -2.77
N GLN A 95 -8.27 4.35 -2.29
CA GLN A 95 -8.73 5.50 -3.05
C GLN A 95 -7.74 6.66 -2.84
N VAL A 96 -7.08 7.06 -3.92
CA VAL A 96 -6.15 8.19 -3.96
C VAL A 96 -6.90 9.43 -4.46
N PRO A 97 -7.02 10.49 -3.65
CA PRO A 97 -7.68 11.72 -4.07
C PRO A 97 -6.98 12.39 -5.26
N ALA A 98 -7.73 13.19 -6.02
CA ALA A 98 -7.20 13.90 -7.18
C ALA A 98 -5.92 14.69 -6.85
N ASN A 99 -4.88 14.52 -7.69
CA ASN A 99 -3.57 15.16 -7.56
C ASN A 99 -2.76 14.75 -6.32
N GLN A 100 -3.20 13.74 -5.57
CA GLN A 100 -2.40 13.13 -4.52
C GLN A 100 -1.53 12.00 -5.07
N THR A 101 -0.58 11.57 -4.25
CA THR A 101 0.37 10.51 -4.59
C THR A 101 0.48 9.54 -3.43
N LEU A 102 0.61 8.27 -3.74
CA LEU A 102 0.81 7.19 -2.78
C LEU A 102 2.16 6.52 -3.04
N LYS A 103 2.90 6.17 -1.99
CA LYS A 103 4.08 5.30 -2.09
C LYS A 103 3.65 3.85 -1.97
N VAL A 104 4.17 2.99 -2.83
CA VAL A 104 3.82 1.57 -2.87
C VAL A 104 5.08 0.75 -3.13
N GLU A 105 5.20 -0.40 -2.48
CA GLU A 105 6.23 -1.41 -2.73
C GLU A 105 6.28 -1.76 -4.22
N ALA A 106 7.49 -1.92 -4.74
CA ALA A 106 7.66 -2.37 -6.11
C ALA A 106 7.07 -3.77 -6.31
N SER A 107 6.50 -4.00 -7.50
CA SER A 107 5.86 -5.27 -7.88
C SER A 107 4.63 -5.67 -7.07
N ALA A 108 4.16 -4.85 -6.12
CA ALA A 108 2.95 -5.12 -5.35
C ALA A 108 1.67 -4.55 -5.99
N MET A 109 1.76 -3.71 -7.02
CA MET A 109 0.56 -3.21 -7.71
C MET A 109 -0.12 -4.33 -8.50
N ALA A 110 -1.39 -4.58 -8.19
CA ALA A 110 -2.23 -5.58 -8.84
C ALA A 110 -3.23 -4.96 -9.81
N THR A 111 -3.86 -3.85 -9.43
CA THR A 111 -4.80 -3.10 -10.28
C THR A 111 -4.61 -1.60 -10.08
N MET A 112 -4.96 -0.80 -11.08
CA MET A 112 -5.04 0.65 -10.93
C MET A 112 -6.05 1.24 -11.92
N SER A 113 -6.66 2.37 -11.56
CA SER A 113 -7.46 3.17 -12.48
C SER A 113 -6.61 3.72 -13.61
N THR A 114 -7.20 3.97 -14.79
CA THR A 114 -6.50 4.43 -15.98
C THR A 114 -5.88 5.82 -15.84
N ASN A 115 -6.38 6.62 -14.90
CA ASN A 115 -5.87 7.94 -14.56
C ASN A 115 -4.80 7.92 -13.44
N MET A 116 -4.36 6.73 -13.00
CA MET A 116 -3.24 6.56 -12.08
C MET A 116 -1.92 6.49 -12.85
N VAL A 117 -0.95 7.32 -12.49
CA VAL A 117 0.35 7.37 -13.15
C VAL A 117 1.46 6.98 -12.19
N MET A 118 2.20 5.92 -12.52
CA MET A 118 3.37 5.48 -11.78
C MET A 118 4.61 6.29 -12.19
N LYS A 119 5.36 6.75 -11.20
CA LYS A 119 6.74 7.23 -11.34
C LYS A 119 7.65 6.38 -10.46
N THR A 120 8.52 5.61 -11.09
CA THR A 120 9.59 4.90 -10.38
C THR A 120 10.64 5.90 -9.93
N LYS A 121 10.72 6.17 -8.63
CA LYS A 121 11.88 6.87 -8.08
C LYS A 121 12.95 5.87 -7.69
N MET A 122 13.92 5.67 -8.57
CA MET A 122 15.21 5.13 -8.16
C MET A 122 15.89 6.18 -7.28
N LYS A 123 15.74 6.08 -5.96
CA LYS A 123 16.53 6.91 -5.02
C LYS A 123 18.00 6.48 -5.07
N GLY A 124 18.73 6.96 -6.08
CA GLY A 124 20.20 6.91 -6.17
C GLY A 124 20.78 5.58 -6.62
N GLY A 125 21.71 5.63 -7.57
CA GLY A 125 22.38 4.47 -8.17
C GLY A 125 23.02 3.55 -7.13
N LEU A 126 22.89 2.25 -7.36
CA LEU A 126 23.09 1.16 -6.40
C LEU A 126 21.87 0.95 -5.48
N SER A 127 20.76 0.48 -6.06
CA SER A 127 19.71 -0.21 -5.32
C SER A 127 20.38 -1.19 -4.35
N ARG A 128 20.32 -0.87 -3.06
CA ARG A 128 21.11 -1.60 -2.07
C ARG A 128 20.48 -2.98 -1.93
N PHE A 129 21.19 -3.96 -2.46
CA PHE A 129 21.00 -5.37 -2.17
C PHE A 129 21.46 -5.57 -0.72
N LEU A 130 20.54 -5.49 0.24
CA LEU A 130 20.84 -5.59 1.67
C LEU A 130 20.26 -6.91 2.15
N GLY A 131 21.13 -7.88 2.44
CA GLY A 131 20.68 -9.21 2.89
C GLY A 131 19.94 -10.05 1.84
N GLY A 132 20.04 -9.70 0.55
CA GLY A 132 19.32 -10.40 -0.52
C GLY A 132 18.01 -9.73 -0.95
N GLU A 133 17.55 -8.72 -0.21
CA GLU A 133 16.31 -8.01 -0.48
C GLU A 133 16.61 -6.57 -0.95
N SER A 134 15.78 -6.05 -1.86
CA SER A 134 15.91 -4.68 -2.35
C SER A 134 14.63 -3.90 -2.07
N LEU A 135 14.72 -2.90 -1.19
CA LEU A 135 13.60 -1.98 -0.94
C LEU A 135 13.46 -1.02 -2.12
N PHE A 136 12.47 -1.27 -2.97
CA PHE A 136 12.07 -0.38 -4.05
C PHE A 136 10.67 0.15 -3.78
N ILE A 137 10.53 1.47 -3.81
CA ILE A 137 9.26 2.17 -3.58
C ILE A 137 8.93 2.95 -4.85
N ASN A 138 7.74 2.69 -5.42
CA ASN A 138 7.16 3.43 -6.52
C ASN A 138 6.22 4.51 -5.99
N GLU A 139 6.11 5.63 -6.72
CA GLU A 139 5.12 6.67 -6.44
C GLU A 139 3.98 6.57 -7.47
N PHE A 140 2.75 6.49 -7.02
CA PHE A 140 1.54 6.44 -7.85
C PHE A 140 0.72 7.70 -7.65
N SER A 141 0.52 8.49 -8.70
CA SER A 141 -0.18 9.77 -8.64
C SER A 141 -1.51 9.72 -9.39
N ALA A 142 -2.60 10.13 -8.75
CA ALA A 142 -3.90 10.27 -9.39
C ALA A 142 -3.97 11.57 -10.21
N GLN A 143 -4.28 11.49 -11.50
CA GLN A 143 -4.35 12.65 -12.40
C GLN A 143 -5.77 12.94 -12.87
N GLY A 144 -6.17 14.20 -12.88
CA GLY A 144 -7.46 14.63 -13.45
C GLY A 144 -8.71 14.14 -12.70
N GLY A 145 -8.55 13.54 -11.52
CA GLY A 145 -9.62 13.01 -10.69
C GLY A 145 -9.08 12.06 -9.62
N SER A 146 -9.93 11.61 -8.69
CA SER A 146 -9.58 10.52 -7.78
C SER A 146 -9.34 9.23 -8.57
N ALA A 147 -8.52 8.34 -8.03
CA ALA A 147 -8.14 7.09 -8.67
C ALA A 147 -8.03 5.98 -7.64
N GLU A 148 -8.41 4.76 -8.03
CA GLU A 148 -8.25 3.56 -7.21
C GLU A 148 -6.95 2.83 -7.58
N ILE A 149 -6.27 2.26 -6.57
CA ILE A 149 -5.16 1.32 -6.74
C ILE A 149 -5.39 0.09 -5.85
N GLY A 150 -5.22 -1.09 -6.43
CA GLY A 150 -5.20 -2.37 -5.73
C GLY A 150 -3.77 -2.91 -5.59
N ILE A 151 -3.42 -3.36 -4.39
CA ILE A 151 -2.07 -3.72 -3.96
C ILE A 151 -2.11 -5.12 -3.35
N ALA A 152 -1.33 -6.03 -3.92
CA ALA A 152 -1.13 -7.39 -3.46
C ALA A 152 0.38 -7.61 -3.17
N PRO A 153 0.80 -7.66 -1.90
CA PRO A 153 2.20 -7.87 -1.54
C PRO A 153 2.75 -9.20 -2.06
N GLY A 154 4.07 -9.27 -2.27
CA GLY A 154 4.71 -10.47 -2.81
C GLY A 154 4.71 -11.67 -1.85
N SER A 155 4.75 -11.43 -0.53
CA SER A 155 4.72 -12.51 0.46
C SER A 155 3.29 -12.93 0.80
N PRO A 156 3.00 -14.25 0.80
CA PRO A 156 1.75 -14.80 1.29
C PRO A 156 1.49 -14.47 2.76
N GLY A 157 0.49 -13.65 3.04
CA GLY A 157 0.07 -13.44 4.42
C GLY A 157 -0.90 -12.31 4.63
N ASP A 158 -0.94 -11.89 5.90
CA ASP A 158 -1.85 -10.91 6.41
C ASP A 158 -1.28 -9.49 6.33
N MET A 159 -2.14 -8.47 6.35
CA MET A 159 -1.78 -7.06 6.28
C MET A 159 -2.50 -6.25 7.34
N ASP A 160 -1.84 -5.24 7.87
CA ASP A 160 -2.42 -4.30 8.82
C ASP A 160 -1.98 -2.87 8.48
N HIS A 161 -2.57 -1.92 9.21
CA HIS A 161 -2.43 -0.50 9.00
C HIS A 161 -2.19 0.22 10.31
N VAL A 162 -1.35 1.25 10.24
CA VAL A 162 -1.23 2.25 11.31
C VAL A 162 -1.27 3.65 10.71
N HIS A 163 -1.96 4.56 11.40
CA HIS A 163 -1.90 5.99 11.10
C HIS A 163 -0.82 6.64 11.96
N LEU A 164 0.12 7.36 11.34
CA LEU A 164 1.15 8.12 12.04
C LEU A 164 0.66 9.57 12.24
N SER A 165 0.61 10.06 13.48
CA SER A 165 0.16 11.41 13.83
C SER A 165 1.23 12.51 13.71
N GLY A 166 2.47 12.15 13.36
CA GLY A 166 3.64 13.05 13.35
C GLY A 166 4.56 12.90 14.56
N ALA A 167 4.03 12.54 15.72
CA ALA A 167 4.82 12.18 16.90
C ALA A 167 5.16 10.68 16.96
N ASP A 168 4.39 9.87 16.24
CA ASP A 168 4.53 8.43 16.21
C ASP A 168 5.76 7.97 15.43
N GLU A 169 6.27 6.82 15.86
CA GLU A 169 7.40 6.15 15.26
C GLU A 169 7.13 4.66 15.22
N ILE A 170 7.32 4.09 14.03
CA ILE A 170 7.21 2.65 13.79
C ILE A 170 8.53 2.18 13.21
N PHE A 171 9.09 1.14 13.82
CA PHE A 171 10.18 0.38 13.25
C PHE A 171 9.57 -0.81 12.51
N LEU A 172 9.91 -0.95 11.23
CA LEU A 172 9.26 -1.89 10.32
C LEU A 172 10.33 -2.74 9.62
N GLN A 173 10.20 -4.05 9.60
CA GLN A 173 11.05 -4.90 8.78
C GLN A 173 10.89 -4.51 7.30
N SER A 174 12.00 -4.37 6.57
CA SER A 174 11.98 -3.86 5.21
C SER A 174 11.07 -4.63 4.25
N SER A 175 11.05 -5.96 4.36
CA SER A 175 10.20 -6.84 3.54
C SER A 175 8.73 -6.81 3.92
N ALA A 176 8.37 -6.15 5.04
CA ALA A 176 6.98 -5.98 5.45
C ALA A 176 6.37 -4.68 4.90
N TYR A 177 7.13 -3.77 4.31
CA TYR A 177 6.60 -2.51 3.78
C TYR A 177 5.72 -2.73 2.55
N VAL A 178 4.47 -2.25 2.60
CA VAL A 178 3.52 -2.36 1.47
C VAL A 178 3.26 -1.00 0.83
N ALA A 179 2.81 -0.02 1.60
CA ALA A 179 2.45 1.29 1.08
C ALA A 179 2.50 2.36 2.18
N SER A 180 2.59 3.63 1.78
CA SER A 180 2.40 4.75 2.70
C SER A 180 2.03 6.06 2.03
N GLY A 181 1.45 6.97 2.82
CA GLY A 181 1.21 8.36 2.44
C GLY A 181 2.50 9.12 2.11
N MET A 182 2.38 10.25 1.40
CA MET A 182 3.56 11.02 0.98
C MET A 182 4.32 11.67 2.13
N GLN A 183 3.63 12.00 3.21
CA GLN A 183 4.22 12.63 4.40
C GLN A 183 4.89 11.63 5.37
N VAL A 184 4.75 10.32 5.13
CA VAL A 184 5.48 9.28 5.87
C VAL A 184 6.92 9.20 5.37
N ASN A 185 7.88 9.55 6.24
CA ASN A 185 9.30 9.36 5.97
C ASN A 185 9.70 7.91 6.27
N VAL A 186 10.16 7.21 5.24
CA VAL A 186 10.68 5.84 5.33
C VAL A 186 12.21 5.89 5.24
N ASP A 187 12.87 5.83 6.39
CA ASP A 187 14.33 5.90 6.48
C ASP A 187 14.96 4.51 6.54
N SER A 188 15.54 4.09 5.40
CA SER A 188 16.33 2.85 5.26
C SER A 188 17.81 3.02 5.61
N LYS A 189 18.26 4.25 5.87
CA LYS A 189 19.62 4.53 6.35
C LYS A 189 19.69 4.55 7.87
N TRP A 190 18.56 4.39 8.55
CA TRP A 190 18.54 4.28 9.98
C TRP A 190 19.28 3.00 10.39
N GLN A 191 20.45 3.18 11.00
CA GLN A 191 21.34 2.12 11.46
C GLN A 191 21.21 1.98 12.98
N GLY A 192 19.97 1.91 13.48
CA GLY A 192 19.65 1.83 14.89
C GLY A 192 20.55 0.83 15.61
N PHE A 193 21.48 1.38 16.39
CA PHE A 193 22.62 0.71 17.02
C PHE A 193 23.49 -0.16 16.07
N LYS A 194 24.72 0.31 15.83
CA LYS A 194 25.80 -0.38 15.11
C LYS A 194 25.79 -1.90 15.30
N GLY A 195 25.43 -2.64 14.25
CA GLY A 195 25.85 -4.02 14.08
C GLY A 195 24.73 -4.95 13.69
N PHE A 196 24.38 -4.97 12.41
CA PHE A 196 23.64 -6.10 11.85
C PHE A 196 23.89 -6.30 10.36
N PHE A 197 25.16 -6.55 10.02
CA PHE A 197 25.61 -7.02 8.70
C PHE A 197 26.21 -8.43 8.80
N SER A 198 25.61 -9.34 9.57
CA SER A 198 26.12 -10.72 9.73
C SER A 198 25.49 -11.75 8.78
N GLY A 199 24.70 -11.32 7.79
CA GLY A 199 24.18 -12.20 6.74
C GLY A 199 22.87 -12.94 7.06
N GLU A 200 22.27 -12.72 8.24
CA GLU A 200 21.02 -13.38 8.67
C GLU A 200 19.92 -12.39 9.14
N GLY A 201 20.03 -11.09 8.88
CA GLY A 201 19.56 -10.11 9.86
C GLY A 201 18.48 -9.10 9.54
N LEU A 202 17.55 -8.97 10.50
CA LEU A 202 16.48 -7.98 10.61
C LEU A 202 16.90 -6.58 10.13
N PHE A 203 16.54 -6.25 8.89
CA PHE A 203 16.76 -4.93 8.31
C PHE A 203 15.53 -4.05 8.59
N LEU A 204 15.69 -3.10 9.50
CA LEU A 204 14.60 -2.22 9.94
C LEU A 204 14.60 -0.90 9.17
N LEU A 205 13.40 -0.50 8.75
CA LEU A 205 13.04 0.84 8.32
C LEU A 205 12.53 1.61 9.52
N ARG A 206 12.93 2.87 9.63
CA ARG A 206 12.32 3.80 10.57
C ARG A 206 11.26 4.63 9.84
N CYS A 207 10.00 4.42 10.20
CA CYS A 207 8.84 5.11 9.65
C CYS A 207 8.36 6.18 10.63
N THR A 208 8.34 7.44 10.18
CA THR A 208 7.96 8.62 10.97
C THR A 208 7.18 9.61 10.11
N GLY A 209 6.60 10.64 10.71
CA GLY A 209 5.85 11.68 9.99
C GLY A 209 4.34 11.49 10.13
N HIS A 210 3.58 12.04 9.19
CA HIS A 210 2.13 12.04 9.24
C HIS A 210 1.55 11.19 8.10
N GLY A 211 0.47 10.44 8.36
CA GLY A 211 -0.28 9.71 7.34
C GLY A 211 -0.28 8.20 7.51
N ASP A 212 -0.90 7.53 6.55
CA ASP A 212 -1.16 6.10 6.59
C ASP A 212 0.09 5.27 6.24
N LEU A 213 0.31 4.17 6.96
CA LEU A 213 1.36 3.18 6.71
C LEU A 213 0.74 1.78 6.73
N TRP A 214 0.86 1.05 5.61
CA TRP A 214 0.42 -0.33 5.47
C TRP A 214 1.63 -1.27 5.43
N PHE A 215 1.49 -2.40 6.10
CA PHE A 215 2.53 -3.42 6.16
C PHE A 215 1.94 -4.82 6.19
N ASN A 216 2.68 -5.80 5.67
CA ASN A 216 2.24 -7.18 5.58
C ASN A 216 3.15 -8.14 6.37
N THR A 217 2.76 -9.40 6.37
CA THR A 217 3.46 -10.51 7.01
C THR A 217 3.65 -11.67 6.03
N TYR A 218 4.59 -12.56 6.35
CA TYR A 218 4.56 -13.92 5.81
C TYR A 218 3.82 -14.84 6.79
N GLY A 219 2.67 -15.37 6.37
CA GLY A 219 1.73 -16.06 7.24
C GLY A 219 0.74 -15.11 7.92
N ALA A 220 0.25 -15.49 9.09
CA ALA A 220 -0.69 -14.67 9.86
C ALA A 220 0.04 -13.60 10.69
N MET A 221 -0.66 -12.50 10.96
CA MET A 221 -0.18 -11.43 11.84
C MET A 221 -0.70 -11.61 13.27
N ILE A 222 0.15 -11.32 14.26
CA ILE A 222 -0.24 -11.27 15.68
C ILE A 222 0.28 -9.96 16.27
N GLU A 223 -0.63 -9.12 16.78
CA GLU A 223 -0.30 -7.93 17.56
C GLU A 223 -0.12 -8.31 19.04
N ILE A 224 1.02 -7.94 19.62
CA ILE A 224 1.36 -8.21 21.01
C ILE A 224 1.56 -6.86 21.73
N PRO A 225 0.68 -6.50 22.68
CA PRO A 225 0.94 -5.38 23.58
C PRO A 225 2.07 -5.77 24.53
N VAL A 226 3.09 -4.92 24.62
CA VAL A 226 4.24 -5.10 25.50
C VAL A 226 4.15 -4.05 26.62
N ASP A 227 4.22 -4.54 27.86
CA ASP A 227 4.40 -3.75 29.07
C ASP A 227 5.46 -4.45 29.93
N GLY A 228 6.67 -3.89 29.97
CA GLY A 228 7.83 -4.52 30.58
C GLY A 228 8.76 -5.13 29.53
N ASN A 229 9.13 -6.41 29.69
CA ASN A 229 10.11 -7.08 28.82
C ASN A 229 9.46 -8.19 28.01
N TYR A 230 9.83 -8.29 26.73
CA TYR A 230 9.34 -9.34 25.84
C TYR A 230 10.45 -9.81 24.89
N VAL A 231 10.46 -11.07 24.48
CA VAL A 231 11.50 -11.62 23.60
C VAL A 231 10.85 -12.28 22.41
N VAL A 232 11.32 -11.94 21.21
CA VAL A 232 10.81 -12.46 19.94
C VAL A 232 12.00 -12.91 19.10
N ASP A 233 11.90 -14.04 18.42
CA ASP A 233 12.86 -14.40 17.39
C ASP A 233 12.91 -13.31 16.30
N THR A 234 14.11 -12.88 15.91
CA THR A 234 14.28 -11.79 14.94
C THR A 234 13.59 -12.06 13.60
N SER A 235 13.49 -13.31 13.18
CA SER A 235 12.87 -13.72 11.93
C SER A 235 11.33 -13.64 11.93
N HIS A 236 10.75 -13.42 13.11
CA HIS A 236 9.31 -13.30 13.31
C HIS A 236 8.86 -11.87 13.61
N VAL A 237 9.79 -10.91 13.81
CA VAL A 237 9.46 -9.51 14.08
C VAL A 237 9.05 -8.81 12.79
N VAL A 238 7.86 -8.23 12.74
CA VAL A 238 7.35 -7.49 11.57
C VAL A 238 7.49 -5.99 11.80
N ALA A 239 6.92 -5.49 12.89
CA ALA A 239 6.95 -4.08 13.24
C ALA A 239 6.90 -3.88 14.75
N PHE A 240 7.30 -2.71 15.23
CA PHE A 240 7.10 -2.31 16.61
C PHE A 240 7.09 -0.80 16.79
N THR A 241 6.42 -0.33 17.84
CA THR A 241 6.27 1.10 18.17
C THR A 241 7.52 1.68 18.84
N GLY A 242 7.79 2.97 18.62
CA GLY A 242 8.93 3.69 19.21
C GLY A 242 8.95 3.81 20.74
N GLY A 243 7.86 3.45 21.43
CA GLY A 243 7.83 3.32 22.89
C GLY A 243 8.64 2.14 23.45
N LEU A 244 9.07 1.22 22.57
CA LEU A 244 9.89 0.06 22.94
C LEU A 244 11.36 0.29 22.63
N GLN A 245 12.19 0.08 23.64
CA GLN A 245 13.62 -0.14 23.47
C GLN A 245 13.81 -1.58 22.98
N TYR A 246 14.82 -1.81 22.15
CA TYR A 246 15.13 -3.16 21.69
C TYR A 246 16.63 -3.44 21.63
N SER A 247 17.02 -4.70 21.86
CA SER A 247 18.36 -5.24 21.62
C SER A 247 18.27 -6.55 20.86
N VAL A 248 19.21 -6.79 19.93
CA VAL A 248 19.31 -8.08 19.25
C VAL A 248 20.48 -8.87 19.83
N GLU A 249 20.20 -10.08 20.27
CA GLU A 249 21.14 -10.93 21.01
C GLU A 249 21.10 -12.37 20.50
N SER A 250 22.22 -13.08 20.60
CA SER A 250 22.25 -14.52 20.34
C SER A 250 21.57 -15.29 21.47
N VAL A 251 20.74 -16.28 21.12
CA VAL A 251 20.17 -17.20 22.11
C VAL A 251 21.26 -18.20 22.51
N GLY A 252 21.99 -17.87 23.59
CA GLY A 252 23.10 -18.67 24.12
C GLY A 252 24.45 -18.36 23.46
N GLY A 253 25.46 -19.19 23.76
CA GLY A 253 26.83 -19.00 23.24
C GLY A 253 26.96 -19.37 21.76
N LEU A 254 28.11 -19.12 21.13
CA LEU A 254 28.36 -19.42 19.71
C LEU A 254 28.02 -20.86 19.30
N LYS A 255 28.05 -21.83 20.23
CA LYS A 255 27.67 -23.23 19.97
C LYS A 255 26.16 -23.47 19.90
N SER A 256 25.32 -22.68 20.59
CA SER A 256 23.86 -22.85 20.53
C SER A 256 23.28 -22.29 19.23
N LEU A 257 23.85 -21.20 18.69
CA LEU A 257 23.49 -20.63 17.38
C LEU A 257 23.45 -21.67 16.25
N PHE A 258 24.46 -22.56 16.20
CA PHE A 258 24.55 -23.61 15.18
C PHE A 258 23.66 -24.83 15.45
N LEU A 259 23.19 -25.03 16.69
CA LEU A 259 22.52 -26.26 17.13
C LEU A 259 21.02 -26.09 17.38
N SER A 260 20.55 -24.89 17.75
CA SER A 260 19.13 -24.62 17.96
C SER A 260 18.38 -24.36 16.66
N GLY A 261 19.06 -23.90 15.61
CA GLY A 261 18.42 -23.35 14.41
C GLY A 261 17.79 -21.96 14.65
N GLU A 262 17.77 -21.49 15.89
CA GLU A 262 17.36 -20.14 16.29
C GLU A 262 18.62 -19.31 16.51
N GLY A 263 18.90 -18.39 15.58
CA GLY A 263 20.09 -17.55 15.63
C GLY A 263 19.95 -16.41 16.63
N LEU A 264 19.10 -15.45 16.30
CA LEU A 264 19.10 -14.14 16.96
C LEU A 264 17.69 -13.81 17.45
N VAL A 265 17.60 -13.29 18.67
CA VAL A 265 16.34 -12.80 19.26
C VAL A 265 16.40 -11.29 19.45
N CYS A 266 15.26 -10.66 19.26
CA CYS A 266 15.00 -9.28 19.64
C CYS A 266 14.39 -9.26 21.05
N ARG A 267 15.07 -8.61 22.00
CA ARG A 267 14.53 -8.30 23.32
C ARG A 267 13.94 -6.91 23.28
N PHE A 268 12.68 -6.79 23.64
CA PHE A 268 11.97 -5.53 23.80
C PHE A 268 11.85 -5.18 25.28
N ALA A 269 11.94 -3.89 25.59
CA ALA A 269 11.72 -3.34 26.92
C ALA A 269 10.96 -2.00 26.84
N GLY A 270 9.96 -1.80 27.70
CA GLY A 270 9.18 -0.56 27.76
C GLY A 270 7.68 -0.81 27.60
N GLN A 271 6.97 0.16 27.04
CA GLN A 271 5.53 0.07 26.78
C GLN A 271 5.24 0.38 25.31
N GLY A 272 4.53 -0.51 24.64
CA GLY A 272 4.21 -0.35 23.22
C GLY A 272 3.61 -1.61 22.60
N LYS A 273 3.76 -1.75 21.29
CA LYS A 273 3.27 -2.91 20.54
C LYS A 273 4.37 -3.51 19.68
N VAL A 274 4.33 -4.83 19.51
CA VAL A 274 5.12 -5.59 18.55
C VAL A 274 4.16 -6.40 17.69
N TRP A 275 4.28 -6.28 16.37
CA TRP A 275 3.62 -7.15 15.41
C TRP A 275 4.59 -8.27 15.02
N ILE A 276 4.09 -9.50 15.03
CA ILE A 276 4.86 -10.68 14.62
C ILE A 276 4.14 -11.45 13.51
N GLN A 277 4.92 -12.25 12.78
CA GLN A 277 4.42 -13.14 11.73
C GLN A 277 4.53 -14.61 12.13
N THR A 278 3.68 -15.49 11.60
CA THR A 278 3.68 -16.92 11.97
C THR A 278 4.56 -17.81 11.10
N ARG A 279 5.21 -17.26 10.08
CA ARG A 279 6.13 -18.00 9.20
C ARG A 279 7.44 -17.24 9.03
N HIS A 280 8.51 -17.98 8.81
CA HIS A 280 9.85 -17.45 8.53
C HIS A 280 10.23 -17.77 7.08
N PRO A 281 10.47 -16.77 6.20
CA PRO A 281 10.76 -17.01 4.80
C PRO A 281 11.96 -17.94 4.56
N MET A 282 13.06 -17.77 5.31
CA MET A 282 14.24 -18.64 5.14
C MET A 282 14.00 -20.06 5.66
N ALA A 283 13.20 -20.25 6.72
CA ALA A 283 12.82 -21.60 7.13
C ALA A 283 12.02 -22.32 6.02
N PHE A 284 11.13 -21.61 5.33
CA PHE A 284 10.40 -22.15 4.19
C PHE A 284 11.32 -22.41 2.97
N ALA A 285 12.23 -21.49 2.65
CA ALA A 285 13.22 -21.66 1.59
C ALA A 285 14.10 -22.89 1.85
N ASN A 286 14.60 -23.06 3.08
CA ASN A 286 15.42 -24.21 3.48
C ASN A 286 14.62 -25.53 3.43
N TRP A 287 13.34 -25.50 3.83
CA TRP A 287 12.47 -26.67 3.75
C TRP A 287 12.16 -27.08 2.31
N THR A 288 11.97 -26.11 1.41
CA THR A 288 11.70 -26.37 -0.01
C THR A 288 12.96 -26.71 -0.82
N TYR A 289 14.14 -26.30 -0.35
CA TYR A 289 15.42 -26.46 -1.06
C TYR A 289 15.70 -27.87 -1.61
N PRO A 290 15.45 -28.98 -0.87
CA PRO A 290 15.69 -30.33 -1.40
C PRO A 290 14.78 -30.74 -2.57
N PHE A 291 13.67 -30.03 -2.80
CA PHE A 291 12.72 -30.34 -3.87
C PHE A 291 12.96 -29.55 -5.15
N ARG A 292 13.94 -28.64 -5.17
CA ARG A 292 14.28 -27.86 -6.38
C ARG A 292 14.90 -28.78 -7.43
N PRO A 293 14.67 -28.54 -8.73
CA PRO A 293 15.39 -29.25 -9.79
C PRO A 293 16.90 -29.02 -9.64
N GLU A 294 17.67 -30.10 -9.56
CA GLU A 294 19.11 -30.03 -9.69
C GLU A 294 19.49 -30.30 -11.15
N SER A 295 20.51 -29.62 -11.65
CA SER A 295 20.96 -29.65 -13.05
C SER A 295 21.51 -31.02 -13.53
N ASN A 296 21.27 -32.09 -12.78
CA ASN A 296 21.76 -33.44 -13.05
C ASN A 296 20.63 -34.44 -13.37
N ASN A 297 19.63 -34.03 -14.15
CA ASN A 297 18.74 -34.92 -14.91
C ASN A 297 18.48 -34.36 -16.31
#